data_AF-A0A1V4HB11-F1
#
_entry.id   AF-A0A1V4HB11-F1
#
_cell.length_a   1.000
_cell.length_b   1.000
_cell.length_c   1.000
_cell.angle_alpha   90.00
_cell.angle_beta   90.00
_cell.angle_gamma   90.00
#
_symmetry.space_group_name_H-M   'P 1'
#
loop_
_entity.id
_entity.type
_entity.pdbx_description
1 polymer ?
#
loop_
_entity_poly.entity_id
_entity_poly.type
_entity_poly.pdbx_seq_one_letter_code
_entity_poly.pdbx_strand_id
1 'polypeptide(L)'
;MRNRNSIFVIGCLGFIGVILVIAIISAAMLWGHRNTAIALDEKIKAQHVSNKSNYDNMWKRFKEMAQVTDMQADDIKKVYTDLIAGRYNDTGALFKIVQEQNPQMNKDLYAKLQNEISAGRTEFDRNQKKIADLVREYNTHIRKHVLMNSIFHFETMDANKFIITSDRTSDAYQTGKDNEVKLR
;
A
#
# COMPACT_ATOMS: atom_id res chain seq x y z
N MET A 1 67.88 -3.03 24.18
CA MET A 1 66.76 -3.50 25.03
C MET A 1 65.51 -2.67 24.69
N ARG A 2 64.52 -3.25 24.00
CA ARG A 2 63.26 -2.57 23.68
C ARG A 2 62.48 -2.39 24.98
N ASN A 3 62.25 -1.15 25.41
CA ASN A 3 61.61 -0.83 26.69
C ASN A 3 60.19 -1.42 26.72
N ARG A 4 59.83 -2.13 27.81
CA ARG A 4 58.56 -2.87 27.91
C ARG A 4 57.35 -1.94 27.67
N ASN A 5 57.48 -0.67 28.07
CA ASN A 5 56.46 0.38 27.90
C ASN A 5 56.22 0.75 26.42
N SER A 6 57.23 0.72 25.55
CA SER A 6 57.02 1.05 24.12
C SER A 6 56.27 -0.06 23.37
N ILE A 7 56.41 -1.31 23.80
CA ILE A 7 55.63 -2.45 23.28
C ILE A 7 54.15 -2.33 23.67
N PHE A 8 53.86 -1.94 24.91
CA PHE A 8 52.49 -1.68 25.38
C PHE A 8 51.83 -0.51 24.65
N VAL A 9 52.55 0.59 24.43
CA VAL A 9 52.01 1.77 23.71
C VAL A 9 51.72 1.46 22.23
N ILE A 10 52.60 0.73 21.55
CA ILE A 10 52.38 0.29 20.16
C ILE A 10 51.18 -0.68 20.07
N GLY A 11 51.05 -1.58 21.06
CA GLY A 11 49.88 -2.46 21.17
C GLY A 11 48.57 -1.69 21.35
N CYS A 12 48.56 -0.66 22.20
CA CYS A 12 47.38 0.20 22.41
C CYS A 12 47.02 1.02 21.16
N LEU A 13 48.01 1.57 20.44
CA LEU A 13 47.77 2.29 19.18
C LEU A 13 47.20 1.38 18.08
N GLY A 14 47.72 0.15 17.97
CA GLY A 14 47.17 -0.85 17.06
C GLY A 14 45.71 -1.21 17.38
N PHE A 15 45.38 -1.38 18.67
CA PHE A 15 44.03 -1.66 19.13
C PHE A 15 43.04 -0.50 18.86
N ILE A 16 43.46 0.74 19.12
CA ILE A 16 42.67 1.94 18.79
C ILE A 16 42.41 2.03 17.28
N GLY A 17 43.42 1.72 16.46
CA GLY A 17 43.27 1.66 15.00
C GLY A 17 42.20 0.65 14.56
N VAL A 18 42.19 -0.54 15.16
CA VAL A 18 41.17 -1.57 14.86
C VAL A 18 39.77 -1.09 15.27
N ILE A 19 39.61 -0.47 16.44
CA ILE A 19 38.32 0.09 16.88
C ILE A 19 37.83 1.17 15.91
N LEU A 20 38.71 2.07 15.47
CA LEU A 20 38.35 3.11 14.51
C LEU A 20 37.88 2.53 13.17
N VAL A 21 38.54 1.49 12.67
CA VAL A 21 38.10 0.81 11.44
C VAL A 21 36.72 0.16 11.63
N ILE A 22 36.49 -0.52 12.75
CA ILE A 22 35.18 -1.11 13.07
C ILE A 22 34.09 -0.04 13.16
N ALA A 23 34.39 1.12 13.76
CA ALA A 23 33.47 2.24 13.88
C ALA A 23 33.10 2.82 12.51
N ILE A 24 34.08 3.01 11.61
CA ILE A 24 33.83 3.52 10.24
C ILE A 24 32.96 2.54 9.45
N ILE A 25 33.28 1.24 9.51
CA ILE A 25 32.50 0.21 8.81
C ILE A 25 31.06 0.16 9.35
N SER A 26 30.90 0.23 10.68
CA SER A 26 29.57 0.26 11.32
C SER A 26 28.77 1.49 10.92
N ALA A 27 29.40 2.67 10.88
CA ALA A 27 28.77 3.90 10.41
C ALA A 27 28.33 3.77 8.94
N ALA A 28 29.20 3.28 8.05
CA ALA A 28 28.85 3.08 6.65
C ALA A 28 27.63 2.15 6.47
N MET A 29 27.54 1.06 7.25
CA MET A 29 26.38 0.17 7.24
C MET A 29 25.11 0.86 7.72
N LEU A 30 25.17 1.64 8.81
CA LEU A 30 24.02 2.39 9.34
C LEU A 30 23.44 3.36 8.30
N TRP A 31 24.31 4.06 7.56
CA TRP A 31 23.88 4.94 6.46
C TRP A 31 23.27 4.17 5.29
N GLY A 32 23.84 3.01 4.94
CA GLY A 32 23.28 2.12 3.92
C GLY A 32 21.85 1.71 4.24
N HIS A 33 21.62 1.21 5.46
CA HIS A 33 20.29 0.81 5.92
C HIS A 33 19.30 1.98 5.95
N ARG A 34 19.76 3.21 6.28
CA ARG A 34 18.94 4.42 6.24
C ARG A 34 18.47 4.75 4.84
N ASN A 35 19.37 4.68 3.87
CA ASN A 35 19.03 4.94 2.48
C ASN A 35 18.01 3.91 1.96
N THR A 36 18.15 2.64 2.34
CA THR A 36 17.17 1.60 2.01
C THR A 36 15.80 1.88 2.63
N ALA A 37 15.75 2.27 3.92
CA ALA A 37 14.48 2.59 4.59
C ALA A 37 13.77 3.76 3.92
N ILE A 38 14.48 4.85 3.59
CA ILE A 38 13.93 6.01 2.89
C ILE A 38 13.46 5.62 1.49
N ALA A 39 14.23 4.82 0.76
CA ALA A 39 13.84 4.37 -0.58
C ALA A 39 12.56 3.52 -0.56
N LEU A 40 12.36 2.69 0.46
CA LEU A 40 11.15 1.91 0.65
C LEU A 40 9.95 2.81 1.02
N ASP A 41 10.12 3.79 1.90
CA ASP A 41 9.09 4.77 2.24
C ASP A 41 8.64 5.59 1.00
N GLU A 42 9.58 6.09 0.21
CA GLU A 42 9.27 6.80 -1.04
C GLU A 42 8.57 5.90 -2.06
N LYS A 43 8.95 4.61 -2.16
CA LYS A 43 8.23 3.63 -2.99
C LYS A 43 6.79 3.43 -2.52
N ILE A 44 6.54 3.36 -1.20
CA ILE A 44 5.18 3.24 -0.64
C ILE A 44 4.35 4.47 -0.99
N LYS A 45 4.88 5.68 -0.79
CA LYS A 45 4.21 6.94 -1.14
C LYS A 45 3.89 7.01 -2.63
N ALA A 46 4.87 6.70 -3.48
CA ALA A 46 4.68 6.67 -4.94
C ALA A 46 3.63 5.65 -5.36
N GLN A 47 3.64 4.44 -4.77
CA GLN A 47 2.63 3.43 -5.04
C GLN A 47 1.25 3.87 -4.55
N HIS A 48 1.14 4.58 -3.42
CA HIS A 48 -0.13 5.09 -2.93
C HIS A 48 -0.73 6.12 -3.90
N VAL A 49 0.08 7.05 -4.40
CA VAL A 49 -0.33 8.01 -5.43
C VAL A 49 -0.73 7.29 -6.72
N SER A 50 0.03 6.27 -7.13
CA SER A 50 -0.31 5.44 -8.29
C SER A 50 -1.66 4.73 -8.12
N ASN A 51 -1.93 4.16 -6.94
CA ASN A 51 -3.21 3.52 -6.62
C ASN A 51 -4.38 4.51 -6.74
N LYS A 52 -4.21 5.76 -6.26
CA LYS A 52 -5.22 6.82 -6.40
C LYS A 52 -5.47 7.19 -7.86
N SER A 53 -4.40 7.33 -8.64
CA SER A 53 -4.47 7.62 -10.09
C SER A 53 -5.18 6.50 -10.85
N ASN A 54 -4.86 5.25 -10.51
CA ASN A 54 -5.49 4.08 -11.11
C ASN A 54 -7.00 4.03 -10.83
N TYR A 55 -7.40 4.23 -9.57
CA TYR A 55 -8.81 4.30 -9.20
C TYR A 55 -9.55 5.44 -9.93
N ASP A 56 -8.97 6.63 -10.01
CA ASP A 56 -9.58 7.76 -10.74
C ASP A 56 -9.74 7.46 -12.24
N ASN A 57 -8.75 6.82 -12.85
CA ASN A 57 -8.82 6.39 -14.25
C ASN A 57 -9.93 5.33 -14.46
N MET A 58 -10.02 4.33 -13.59
CA MET A 58 -11.10 3.34 -13.61
C MET A 58 -12.49 4.00 -13.51
N TRP A 59 -12.66 4.95 -12.58
CA TRP A 59 -13.90 5.69 -12.40
C TRP A 59 -14.26 6.50 -13.66
N LYS A 60 -13.30 7.20 -14.25
CA LYS A 60 -13.51 7.99 -15.48
C LYS A 60 -13.95 7.12 -16.65
N ARG A 61 -13.25 5.99 -16.90
CA ARG A 61 -13.63 5.03 -17.94
C ARG A 61 -15.06 4.51 -17.73
N PHE A 62 -15.39 4.13 -16.50
CA PHE A 62 -16.75 3.69 -16.15
C PHE A 62 -17.78 4.79 -16.42
N LYS A 63 -17.54 6.02 -15.95
CA LYS A 63 -18.44 7.16 -16.13
C LYS A 63 -18.67 7.49 -17.60
N GLU A 64 -17.62 7.48 -18.41
CA GLU A 64 -17.67 7.72 -19.86
C GLU A 64 -18.51 6.66 -20.57
N MET A 65 -18.31 5.38 -20.25
CA MET A 65 -19.11 4.30 -20.83
C MET A 65 -20.57 4.34 -20.37
N ALA A 66 -20.80 4.60 -19.08
CA ALA A 66 -22.15 4.68 -18.51
C ALA A 66 -22.91 5.94 -18.94
N GLN A 67 -22.22 6.90 -19.58
CA GLN A 67 -22.77 8.18 -20.02
C GLN A 67 -23.44 8.97 -18.88
N VAL A 68 -22.84 8.90 -17.69
CA VAL A 68 -23.37 9.51 -16.47
C VAL A 68 -23.03 10.99 -16.42
N THR A 69 -24.04 11.84 -16.20
CA THR A 69 -23.87 13.29 -16.03
C THR A 69 -23.17 13.65 -14.72
N ASP A 70 -22.53 14.82 -14.65
CA ASP A 70 -21.83 15.28 -13.44
C ASP A 70 -22.76 15.37 -12.21
N MET A 71 -24.03 15.74 -12.40
CA MET A 71 -24.99 15.88 -11.30
C MET A 71 -25.27 14.58 -10.54
N GLN A 72 -25.02 13.43 -11.18
CA GLN A 72 -25.34 12.10 -10.66
C GLN A 72 -24.09 11.26 -10.41
N ALA A 73 -22.93 11.79 -10.82
CA ALA A 73 -21.65 11.13 -10.75
C ALA A 73 -21.27 10.77 -9.31
N ASP A 74 -21.57 11.64 -8.33
CA ASP A 74 -21.13 11.44 -6.95
C ASP A 74 -21.80 10.26 -6.24
N ASP A 75 -23.11 10.06 -6.44
CA ASP A 75 -23.82 8.94 -5.82
C ASP A 75 -23.45 7.61 -6.50
N ILE A 76 -23.30 7.62 -7.83
CA ILE A 76 -22.81 6.46 -8.57
C ILE A 76 -21.36 6.16 -8.17
N LYS A 77 -20.52 7.18 -7.92
CA LYS A 77 -19.13 7.00 -7.50
C LYS A 77 -19.05 6.34 -6.12
N LYS A 78 -19.94 6.66 -5.17
CA LYS A 78 -19.97 5.98 -3.87
C LYS A 78 -20.22 4.49 -4.02
N VAL A 79 -21.28 4.12 -4.74
CA VAL A 79 -21.63 2.70 -4.99
C VAL A 79 -20.53 1.99 -5.78
N TYR A 80 -19.96 2.67 -6.77
CA TYR A 80 -18.81 2.17 -7.53
C TYR A 80 -17.59 1.91 -6.64
N THR A 81 -17.25 2.86 -5.77
CA THR A 81 -16.14 2.72 -4.81
C THR A 81 -16.34 1.51 -3.92
N ASP A 82 -17.53 1.36 -3.36
CA ASP A 82 -17.85 0.27 -2.46
C ASP A 82 -17.79 -1.08 -3.17
N LEU A 83 -18.21 -1.14 -4.44
CA LEU A 83 -18.12 -2.34 -5.26
C LEU A 83 -16.66 -2.69 -5.63
N ILE A 84 -15.85 -1.70 -6.02
CA ILE A 84 -14.43 -1.90 -6.32
C ILE A 84 -13.65 -2.33 -5.07
N ALA A 85 -13.95 -1.73 -3.92
CA ALA A 85 -13.37 -2.08 -2.62
C ALA A 85 -13.86 -3.42 -2.06
N GLY A 86 -14.78 -4.11 -2.75
CA GLY A 86 -15.28 -5.42 -2.37
C GLY A 86 -16.26 -5.42 -1.21
N ARG A 87 -16.86 -4.26 -0.86
CA ARG A 87 -17.95 -4.19 0.13
C ARG A 87 -19.19 -4.92 -0.38
N TYR A 88 -19.43 -4.82 -1.69
CA TYR A 88 -20.52 -5.46 -2.40
C TYR A 88 -20.01 -6.41 -3.49
N ASN A 89 -20.60 -7.60 -3.56
CA ASN A 89 -20.37 -8.53 -4.66
C ASN A 89 -21.45 -8.42 -5.74
N ASP A 90 -22.59 -7.82 -5.41
CA ASP A 90 -23.69 -7.63 -6.36
C ASP A 90 -23.52 -6.31 -7.11
N THR A 91 -23.36 -6.39 -8.43
CA THR A 91 -23.33 -5.24 -9.32
C THR A 91 -24.72 -4.66 -9.60
N GLY A 92 -25.80 -5.34 -9.18
CA GLY A 92 -27.18 -4.98 -9.45
C GLY A 92 -27.56 -3.59 -8.98
N ALA A 93 -27.07 -3.15 -7.81
CA ALA A 93 -27.32 -1.79 -7.31
C ALA A 93 -26.69 -0.72 -8.24
N LEU A 94 -25.44 -0.92 -8.64
CA LEU A 94 -24.74 0.00 -9.56
C LEU A 94 -25.46 0.06 -10.92
N PHE A 95 -25.85 -1.10 -11.45
CA PHE A 95 -26.54 -1.16 -12.74
C PHE A 95 -27.95 -0.59 -12.72
N LYS A 96 -28.69 -0.74 -11.62
CA LYS A 96 -30.00 -0.09 -11.46
C LYS A 96 -29.88 1.42 -11.56
N ILE A 97 -28.95 2.01 -10.81
CA ILE A 97 -28.74 3.46 -10.85
C ILE A 97 -28.30 3.91 -12.25
N VAL A 98 -27.39 3.17 -12.90
CA VAL A 98 -27.00 3.47 -14.29
C VAL A 98 -28.19 3.37 -15.25
N GLN A 99 -29.07 2.38 -15.09
CA GLN A 99 -30.24 2.20 -15.94
C GLN A 99 -31.30 3.29 -15.73
N GLU A 100 -31.47 3.77 -14.49
CA GLU A 100 -32.31 4.93 -14.18
C GLU A 100 -31.82 6.18 -14.91
N GLN A 101 -30.50 6.36 -15.02
CA GLN A 101 -29.91 7.52 -15.71
C GLN A 101 -29.77 7.35 -17.22
N ASN A 102 -29.66 6.12 -17.69
CA ASN A 102 -29.59 5.79 -19.10
C ASN A 102 -30.67 4.74 -19.45
N PRO A 103 -31.94 5.17 -19.65
CA PRO A 103 -33.04 4.26 -19.97
C PRO A 103 -32.86 3.51 -21.30
N GLN A 104 -31.98 4.02 -22.17
CA GLN A 104 -31.67 3.43 -23.49
C GLN A 104 -30.47 2.46 -23.43
N MET A 105 -29.97 2.12 -22.23
CA MET A 105 -28.87 1.18 -22.07
C MET A 105 -29.23 -0.18 -22.69
N ASN A 106 -28.49 -0.55 -23.73
CA ASN A 106 -28.64 -1.84 -24.39
C ASN A 106 -27.84 -2.94 -23.66
N LYS A 107 -28.13 -4.20 -23.98
CA LYS A 107 -27.45 -5.37 -23.38
C LYS A 107 -25.93 -5.37 -23.63
N ASP A 108 -25.50 -4.81 -24.75
CA ASP A 108 -24.08 -4.75 -25.12
C ASP A 108 -23.31 -3.77 -24.22
N LEU A 109 -23.89 -2.62 -23.90
CA LEU A 109 -23.30 -1.64 -22.97
C LEU A 109 -23.22 -2.23 -21.55
N TYR A 110 -24.27 -2.94 -21.13
CA TYR A 110 -24.27 -3.65 -19.85
C TYR A 110 -23.10 -4.65 -19.74
N ALA A 111 -22.90 -5.49 -20.77
CA ALA A 111 -21.79 -6.44 -20.81
C ALA A 111 -20.42 -5.73 -20.80
N LYS A 112 -20.27 -4.61 -21.52
CA LYS A 112 -19.04 -3.81 -21.52
C LYS A 112 -18.73 -3.22 -20.15
N LEU A 113 -19.73 -2.66 -19.47
CA LEU A 113 -19.59 -2.11 -18.13
C LEU A 113 -19.23 -3.19 -17.10
N GLN A 114 -19.85 -4.38 -17.19
CA GLN A 114 -19.49 -5.53 -16.34
C GLN A 114 -18.03 -5.94 -16.51
N ASN A 115 -17.58 -6.02 -17.76
CA ASN A 115 -16.20 -6.37 -18.07
C ASN A 115 -15.22 -5.31 -17.55
N GLU A 116 -15.52 -4.02 -17.72
CA GLU A 116 -14.68 -2.94 -17.18
C GLU A 116 -14.60 -2.99 -15.66
N ILE A 117 -15.74 -3.16 -14.98
CA ILE A 117 -15.78 -3.28 -13.51
C ILE A 117 -14.92 -4.46 -13.06
N SER A 118 -15.03 -5.62 -13.72
CA SER A 118 -14.28 -6.82 -13.37
C SER A 118 -12.77 -6.66 -13.58
N ALA A 119 -12.39 -6.03 -14.70
CA ALA A 119 -11.00 -5.69 -15.00
C ALA A 119 -10.45 -4.70 -13.97
N GLY A 120 -11.21 -3.64 -13.69
CA GLY A 120 -10.88 -2.62 -12.70
C GLY A 120 -10.71 -3.20 -11.29
N ARG A 121 -11.62 -4.09 -10.84
CA ARG A 121 -11.49 -4.79 -9.54
C ARG A 121 -10.19 -5.58 -9.45
N THR A 122 -9.84 -6.29 -10.51
CA THR A 122 -8.61 -7.10 -10.57
C THR A 122 -7.36 -6.22 -10.50
N GLU A 123 -7.37 -5.11 -11.24
CA GLU A 123 -6.28 -4.15 -11.25
C GLU A 123 -6.13 -3.45 -9.88
N PHE A 124 -7.25 -3.02 -9.31
CA PHE A 124 -7.31 -2.42 -7.98
C PHE A 124 -6.78 -3.38 -6.92
N ASP A 125 -7.28 -4.62 -6.86
CA ASP A 125 -6.80 -5.64 -5.91
C ASP A 125 -5.30 -5.90 -6.04
N ARG A 126 -4.77 -5.99 -7.26
CA ARG A 126 -3.33 -6.13 -7.51
C ARG A 126 -2.54 -4.94 -6.94
N ASN A 127 -3.05 -3.73 -7.13
CA ASN A 127 -2.45 -2.50 -6.64
C ASN A 127 -2.51 -2.40 -5.10
N GLN A 128 -3.61 -2.86 -4.47
CA GLN A 128 -3.74 -2.98 -3.02
C GLN A 128 -2.75 -4.00 -2.44
N LYS A 129 -2.60 -5.17 -3.06
CA LYS A 129 -1.62 -6.19 -2.65
C LYS A 129 -0.19 -5.68 -2.77
N LYS A 130 0.13 -4.99 -3.87
CA LYS A 130 1.46 -4.42 -4.10
C LYS A 130 1.86 -3.41 -3.01
N ILE A 131 0.96 -2.51 -2.63
CA ILE A 131 1.27 -1.54 -1.57
C ILE A 131 1.38 -2.21 -0.20
N ALA A 132 0.53 -3.21 0.09
CA ALA A 132 0.62 -4.00 1.31
C ALA A 132 1.97 -4.74 1.40
N ASP A 133 2.46 -5.31 0.30
CA ASP A 133 3.76 -5.96 0.23
C ASP A 133 4.92 -4.98 0.44
N LEU A 134 4.86 -3.78 -0.13
CA LEU A 134 5.86 -2.74 0.12
C LEU A 134 5.90 -2.32 1.59
N VAL A 135 4.75 -2.16 2.23
CA VAL A 135 4.66 -1.89 3.68
C VAL A 135 5.23 -3.05 4.49
N ARG A 136 4.94 -4.30 4.11
CA ARG A 136 5.52 -5.49 4.73
C ARG A 136 7.05 -5.53 4.59
N GLU A 137 7.57 -5.21 3.41
CA GLU A 137 9.02 -5.14 3.14
C GLU A 137 9.69 -4.06 3.99
N TYR A 138 9.11 -2.85 4.02
CA TYR A 138 9.55 -1.76 4.89
C TYR A 138 9.56 -2.18 6.36
N ASN A 139 8.44 -2.71 6.87
CA ASN A 139 8.33 -3.16 8.26
C ASN A 139 9.32 -4.27 8.60
N THR A 140 9.59 -5.18 7.65
CA THR A 140 10.60 -6.23 7.82
C THR A 140 12.00 -5.64 7.90
N HIS A 141 12.31 -4.66 7.04
CA HIS A 141 13.59 -3.94 7.06
C HIS A 141 13.78 -3.21 8.38
N ILE A 142 12.76 -2.49 8.86
CA ILE A 142 12.75 -1.85 10.18
C ILE A 142 13.00 -2.93 11.25
N ARG A 143 12.17 -3.95 11.39
CA ARG A 143 12.33 -4.96 12.47
C ARG A 143 13.69 -5.67 12.48
N LYS A 144 14.32 -5.88 11.31
CA LYS A 144 15.66 -6.49 11.23
C LYS A 144 16.78 -5.56 11.71
N HIS A 145 16.62 -4.25 11.61
CA HIS A 145 17.67 -3.27 11.90
C HIS A 145 17.31 -2.38 13.11
N VAL A 146 17.01 -3.02 14.26
CA VAL A 146 16.52 -2.35 15.49
C VAL A 146 17.43 -1.21 15.96
N LEU A 147 18.75 -1.42 15.98
CA LEU A 147 19.72 -0.39 16.40
C LEU A 147 19.67 0.85 15.51
N MET A 148 19.61 0.64 14.19
CA MET A 148 19.52 1.71 13.21
C MET A 148 18.23 2.50 13.40
N ASN A 149 17.09 1.82 13.58
CA ASN A 149 15.82 2.52 13.73
C ASN A 149 15.74 3.31 15.01
N SER A 150 16.33 2.80 16.10
CA SER A 150 16.42 3.54 17.35
C SER A 150 17.24 4.83 17.19
N ILE A 151 18.26 4.82 16.33
CA ILE A 151 19.09 6.01 16.05
C ILE A 151 18.35 7.01 15.15
N PHE A 152 17.68 6.52 14.10
CA PHE A 152 17.04 7.37 13.09
C PHE A 152 15.53 7.56 13.27
N HIS A 153 14.96 7.04 14.35
CA HIS A 153 13.53 7.13 14.69
C HIS A 153 12.60 6.58 13.60
N PHE A 154 12.99 5.49 12.94
CA PHE A 154 12.10 4.82 11.99
C PHE A 154 11.14 3.88 12.73
N GLU A 155 9.85 3.99 12.41
CA GLU A 155 8.79 3.18 13.01
C GLU A 155 8.09 2.34 11.95
N THR A 156 7.49 1.22 12.37
CA THR A 156 6.69 0.40 11.45
C THR A 156 5.41 1.12 11.03
N MET A 157 5.02 0.93 9.78
CA MET A 157 3.79 1.46 9.20
C MET A 157 2.64 0.46 9.30
N ASP A 158 1.43 0.97 9.47
CA ASP A 158 0.21 0.17 9.35
C ASP A 158 -0.23 0.15 7.88
N ALA A 159 -0.30 -1.04 7.28
CA ALA A 159 -0.74 -1.22 5.91
C ALA A 159 -2.17 -0.72 5.69
N ASN A 160 -3.03 -0.78 6.71
CA ASN A 160 -4.44 -0.34 6.66
C ASN A 160 -4.58 1.16 6.36
N LYS A 161 -3.53 1.96 6.57
CA LYS A 161 -3.52 3.39 6.21
C LYS A 161 -3.39 3.64 4.71
N PHE A 162 -2.92 2.64 3.96
CA PHE A 162 -2.62 2.74 2.53
C PHE A 162 -3.54 1.88 1.65
N ILE A 163 -4.24 0.94 2.27
CA ILE A 163 -5.21 0.10 1.59
C ILE A 163 -6.64 0.58 1.82
N ILE A 164 -7.51 0.34 0.85
CA ILE A 164 -8.95 0.59 0.98
C ILE A 164 -9.62 -0.77 1.21
N THR A 165 -10.15 -0.97 2.42
CA THR A 165 -10.94 -2.16 2.77
C THR A 165 -12.35 -1.77 3.17
N SER A 166 -13.23 -2.78 3.27
CA SER A 166 -14.58 -2.58 3.79
C SER A 166 -14.62 -2.75 5.30
N ASP A 167 -15.46 -1.97 5.98
CA ASP A 167 -15.73 -2.16 7.42
C ASP A 167 -16.24 -3.57 7.68
N ARG A 168 -17.06 -4.13 6.76
CA ARG A 168 -17.49 -5.53 6.80
C ARG A 168 -16.32 -6.51 6.80
N THR A 169 -15.31 -6.28 5.97
CA THR A 169 -14.11 -7.13 5.91
C THR A 169 -13.35 -7.02 7.23
N SER A 170 -13.17 -5.80 7.73
CA SER A 170 -12.55 -5.55 9.04
C SER A 170 -13.30 -6.25 10.17
N ASP A 171 -14.63 -6.18 10.18
CA ASP A 171 -15.51 -6.82 11.16
C ASP A 171 -15.50 -8.36 11.03
N ALA A 172 -15.47 -8.90 9.82
CA ALA A 172 -15.35 -10.33 9.60
C ALA A 172 -14.00 -10.87 10.09
N TYR A 173 -12.92 -10.11 9.91
CA TYR A 173 -11.60 -10.44 10.47
C TYR A 173 -11.59 -10.32 12.00
N GLN A 174 -12.26 -9.34 12.60
CA GLN A 174 -12.33 -9.17 14.06
C GLN A 174 -13.22 -10.23 14.72
N THR A 175 -14.35 -10.57 14.10
CA THR A 175 -15.33 -11.52 14.65
C THR A 175 -15.03 -12.97 14.27
N GLY A 176 -14.15 -13.19 13.29
CA GLY A 176 -13.87 -14.49 12.68
C GLY A 176 -15.07 -15.08 11.92
N LYS A 177 -16.09 -14.27 11.63
CA LYS A 177 -17.35 -14.69 11.01
C LYS A 177 -17.70 -13.76 9.87
N ASP A 178 -17.72 -14.27 8.64
CA ASP A 178 -18.31 -13.56 7.49
C ASP A 178 -19.80 -13.90 7.42
N ASN A 179 -20.61 -13.19 8.20
CA ASN A 179 -22.06 -13.39 8.18
C ASN A 179 -22.62 -12.86 6.85
N GLU A 180 -23.43 -13.69 6.18
CA GLU A 180 -23.96 -13.46 4.84
C GLU A 180 -24.67 -12.11 4.65
N VAL A 181 -24.61 -11.62 3.41
CA VAL A 181 -25.28 -10.42 2.93
C VAL A 181 -26.79 -10.56 3.08
N LYS A 182 -27.39 -9.89 4.08
CA LYS A 182 -28.83 -9.65 4.09
C LYS A 182 -29.16 -8.61 3.01
N LEU A 183 -29.49 -9.09 1.82
CA LEU A 183 -30.16 -8.28 0.79
C LEU A 183 -31.54 -7.89 1.35
N ARG A 184 -31.81 -6.59 1.50
CA ARG A 184 -33.17 -6.05 1.66
C ARG A 184 -33.74 -5.73 0.29
#